data_AF-A0A660SCB4-F1
#
_entry.id   AF-A0A660SCB4-F1
#
_cell.length_a   1.000
_cell.length_b   1.000
_cell.length_c   1.000
_cell.angle_alpha   90.00
_cell.angle_beta   90.00
_cell.angle_gamma   90.00
#
_symmetry.space_group_name_H-M   'P 1'
#
loop_
_entity.id
_entity.type
_entity.pdbx_description
1 polymer ?
#
loop_
_entity_poly.entity_id
_entity_poly.type
_entity_poly.pdbx_seq_one_letter_code
_entity_poly.pdbx_strand_id
1 'polypeptide(L)'
;MKKRANQTNRSNDQNRVIVLENPNKEEAIDEALRDLKIKRARADIKITEYTTPHLLFFKKKNQRIEISTKGEKEFLLEALNNILDTLSIKCDSVAYSRKRGLIILTVNSPESKNRLIGKQGKTIKAIEYLLNKIALSNNIKVKIVISITP
;
A
#
# COMPACT_ATOMS: atom_id res chain seq x y z
N MET A 1 14.29 33.20 -18.47
CA MET A 1 13.60 33.54 -17.21
C MET A 1 13.45 32.26 -16.38
N LYS A 2 14.25 32.12 -15.31
CA LYS A 2 14.26 30.97 -14.39
C LYS A 2 13.19 31.19 -13.31
N LYS A 3 12.16 30.35 -13.24
CA LYS A 3 11.22 30.39 -12.11
C LYS A 3 11.68 29.40 -11.04
N ARG A 4 12.01 29.98 -9.89
CA ARG A 4 12.42 29.35 -8.64
C ARG A 4 11.27 28.51 -8.08
N ALA A 5 11.56 27.26 -7.73
CA ALA A 5 10.68 26.44 -6.91
C ALA A 5 10.82 26.89 -5.44
N ASN A 6 9.71 27.34 -4.85
CA ASN A 6 9.63 27.63 -3.42
C ASN A 6 9.55 26.31 -2.64
N GLN A 7 10.53 26.10 -1.77
CA GLN A 7 10.51 25.11 -0.70
C GLN A 7 9.72 25.66 0.48
N THR A 8 8.72 24.91 0.96
CA THR A 8 8.11 25.15 2.28
C THR A 8 7.89 23.82 3.01
N ASN A 9 8.76 23.58 4.00
CA ASN A 9 8.63 22.84 5.27
C ASN A 9 7.90 21.47 5.37
N ARG A 10 8.74 20.44 5.54
CA ARG A 10 8.82 19.47 6.66
C ARG A 10 7.51 18.86 7.22
N SER A 11 7.13 17.74 6.62
CA SER A 11 6.65 16.53 7.32
C SER A 11 7.38 15.33 6.71
N ASN A 12 8.13 14.60 7.53
CA ASN A 12 9.21 13.71 7.12
C ASN A 12 8.69 12.31 6.77
N ASP A 13 8.12 12.15 5.58
CA ASP A 13 8.07 10.90 4.81
C ASP A 13 7.81 11.32 3.36
N GLN A 14 8.87 11.50 2.58
CA GLN A 14 8.75 12.06 1.24
C GLN A 14 7.98 11.10 0.34
N ASN A 15 6.72 11.42 0.06
CA ASN A 15 5.93 10.78 -0.96
C ASN A 15 6.52 11.15 -2.33
N ARG A 16 7.59 10.44 -2.72
CA ARG A 16 8.23 10.60 -4.02
C ARG A 16 7.28 10.02 -5.06
N VAL A 17 6.82 10.89 -5.94
CA VAL A 17 5.96 10.54 -7.05
C VAL A 17 6.81 10.55 -8.31
N ILE A 18 6.91 9.41 -8.99
CA ILE A 18 7.51 9.31 -10.32
C ILE A 18 6.37 9.26 -11.34
N VAL A 19 6.45 10.10 -12.36
CA VAL A 19 5.50 10.13 -13.47
C VAL A 19 6.25 9.75 -14.74
N LEU A 20 5.85 8.67 -15.38
CA LEU A 20 6.42 8.19 -16.64
C LEU A 20 5.35 8.17 -17.73
N GLU A 21 5.75 8.49 -18.96
CA GLU A 21 4.92 8.36 -20.16
C GLU A 21 5.52 7.27 -21.06
N ASN A 22 4.90 6.09 -21.10
CA ASN A 22 5.40 4.95 -21.89
C ASN A 22 4.22 4.15 -22.46
N PRO A 23 4.27 3.72 -23.75
CA PRO A 23 3.29 2.79 -24.30
C PRO A 23 3.29 1.40 -23.65
N ASN A 24 4.40 0.97 -23.04
CA ASN A 24 4.51 -0.30 -22.32
C ASN A 24 4.42 -0.08 -20.80
N LYS A 25 3.29 -0.49 -20.21
CA LYS A 25 3.01 -0.26 -18.78
C LYS A 25 3.97 -0.96 -17.83
N GLU A 26 4.33 -2.21 -18.11
CA GLU A 26 5.11 -2.99 -17.14
C GLU A 26 6.56 -2.51 -17.10
N GLU A 27 7.11 -2.10 -18.25
CA GLU A 27 8.45 -1.54 -18.33
C GLU A 27 8.58 -0.23 -17.53
N ALA A 28 7.61 0.67 -17.69
CA ALA A 28 7.56 1.90 -16.90
C ALA A 28 7.37 1.64 -15.40
N ILE A 29 6.56 0.63 -15.03
CA ILE A 29 6.42 0.25 -13.63
C ILE A 29 7.75 -0.26 -13.07
N ASP A 30 8.44 -1.15 -13.77
CA ASP A 30 9.71 -1.71 -13.33
C ASP A 30 10.81 -0.64 -13.23
N GLU A 31 10.85 0.32 -14.17
CA GLU A 31 11.74 1.47 -14.12
C GLU A 31 11.48 2.34 -12.88
N ALA A 32 10.24 2.77 -12.66
CA ALA A 32 9.89 3.59 -11.52
C ALA A 32 10.08 2.87 -10.17
N LEU A 33 9.83 1.55 -10.09
CA LEU A 33 10.09 0.76 -8.88
C LEU A 33 11.58 0.70 -8.55
N ARG A 34 12.46 0.55 -9.57
CA ARG A 34 13.92 0.58 -9.40
C ARG A 34 14.40 1.93 -8.90
N ASP A 35 13.88 3.02 -9.46
CA ASP A 35 14.24 4.38 -9.09
C ASP A 35 13.79 4.74 -7.66
N LEU A 36 12.58 4.34 -7.29
CA LEU A 36 12.05 4.51 -5.94
C LEU A 36 12.69 3.55 -4.92
N LYS A 37 13.37 2.48 -5.38
CA LYS A 37 13.95 1.41 -4.55
C LYS A 37 12.90 0.77 -3.62
N ILE A 38 11.67 0.64 -4.10
CA ILE A 38 10.57 0.01 -3.37
C ILE A 38 10.14 -1.28 -4.05
N LYS A 39 9.52 -2.17 -3.27
CA LYS A 39 8.84 -3.35 -3.83
C LYS A 39 7.49 -2.93 -4.41
N ARG A 40 7.03 -3.63 -5.44
CA ARG A 40 5.69 -3.41 -6.04
C ARG A 40 4.56 -3.43 -5.00
N ALA A 41 4.66 -4.26 -3.97
CA ALA A 41 3.68 -4.32 -2.87
C ALA A 41 3.55 -3.01 -2.07
N ARG A 42 4.61 -2.19 -2.03
CA ARG A 42 4.64 -0.86 -1.37
C ARG A 42 4.35 0.28 -2.33
N ALA A 43 4.13 -0.01 -3.61
CA ALA A 43 3.84 0.98 -4.62
C ALA A 43 2.33 1.21 -4.73
N ASP A 44 1.94 2.47 -4.80
CA ASP A 44 0.64 2.88 -5.31
C ASP A 44 0.83 3.30 -6.77
N ILE A 45 0.06 2.69 -7.68
CA ILE A 45 0.25 2.81 -9.13
C ILE A 45 -1.05 3.31 -9.73
N LYS A 46 -1.00 4.51 -10.32
CA LYS A 46 -2.11 5.12 -11.02
C LYS A 46 -1.79 5.23 -12.50
N ILE A 47 -2.63 4.61 -13.33
CA ILE A 47 -2.47 4.58 -14.79
C ILE A 47 -3.56 5.45 -15.41
N THR A 48 -3.16 6.45 -16.20
CA THR A 48 -4.08 7.28 -17.00
C THR A 48 -3.80 7.07 -18.47
N GLU A 49 -4.75 6.54 -19.22
CA GLU A 49 -4.62 6.36 -20.67
C GLU A 49 -5.03 7.63 -21.42
N TYR A 50 -4.29 7.97 -22.47
CA TYR A 50 -4.63 9.08 -23.36
C TYR A 50 -4.19 8.79 -24.79
N THR A 51 -4.74 9.53 -25.75
CA THR A 51 -4.33 9.44 -27.16
C THR A 51 -3.66 10.73 -27.60
N THR A 52 -2.53 10.61 -28.29
CA THR A 52 -1.88 11.75 -28.92
C THR A 52 -2.02 11.66 -30.43
N PRO A 53 -2.27 12.78 -31.13
CA PRO A 53 -2.20 12.80 -32.58
C PRO A 53 -0.80 12.40 -33.04
N HIS A 54 -0.72 11.51 -34.03
CA HIS A 54 0.52 11.18 -34.71
C HIS A 54 0.47 11.64 -36.17
N LEU A 55 1.64 11.77 -36.79
CA LEU A 55 1.76 12.19 -38.19
C LEU A 55 0.98 11.20 -39.09
N LEU A 56 0.20 11.73 -40.05
CA LEU A 56 -0.73 11.00 -40.93
C LEU A 56 -1.95 10.35 -40.23
N PHE A 57 -2.84 11.13 -39.60
CA PHE A 57 -4.19 10.71 -39.15
C PHE A 57 -4.28 9.54 -38.13
N PHE A 58 -3.18 8.88 -37.78
CA PHE A 58 -3.17 7.78 -36.81
C PHE A 58 -3.08 8.35 -35.38
N LYS A 59 -3.93 7.83 -34.50
CA LYS A 59 -3.88 8.13 -33.05
C LYS A 59 -2.95 7.13 -32.37
N LYS A 60 -1.93 7.61 -31.66
CA LYS A 60 -1.10 6.76 -30.82
C LYS A 60 -1.71 6.68 -29.41
N LYS A 61 -1.93 5.47 -28.90
CA LYS A 61 -2.30 5.24 -27.51
C LYS A 61 -1.06 5.40 -26.64
N ASN A 62 -1.12 6.27 -25.65
CA ASN A 62 -0.09 6.45 -24.63
C ASN A 62 -0.71 6.28 -23.25
N GLN A 63 0.15 6.09 -22.25
CA GLN A 63 -0.26 5.93 -20.87
C GLN A 63 0.67 6.75 -19.99
N ARG A 64 0.09 7.48 -19.04
CA ARG A 64 0.79 8.18 -17.97
C ARG A 64 0.68 7.33 -16.72
N ILE A 65 1.82 6.94 -16.18
CA ILE A 65 1.91 6.06 -15.02
C ILE A 65 2.53 6.86 -13.89
N GLU A 66 1.74 7.06 -12.85
CA GLU A 66 2.13 7.76 -11.64
C GLU A 66 2.35 6.71 -10.54
N ILE A 67 3.57 6.64 -10.02
CA ILE A 67 3.94 5.68 -8.98
C ILE A 67 4.39 6.44 -7.75
N SER A 68 3.78 6.10 -6.61
CA SER A 68 4.12 6.65 -5.31
C SER A 68 4.36 5.53 -4.29
N THR A 69 4.89 5.87 -3.13
CA THR A 69 5.13 4.89 -2.06
C THR A 69 3.97 4.94 -1.07
N LYS A 70 3.28 3.82 -0.88
CA LYS A 70 2.21 3.68 0.13
C LYS A 70 2.72 4.06 1.52
N GLY A 71 1.92 4.77 2.30
CA GLY A 71 2.22 5.02 3.70
C GLY A 71 2.33 3.71 4.49
N GLU A 72 3.04 3.70 5.63
CA GLU A 72 3.09 2.51 6.50
C GLU A 72 1.68 2.04 6.90
N LYS A 73 0.84 2.98 7.37
CA LYS A 73 -0.55 2.71 7.76
C LYS A 73 -1.35 2.08 6.63
N GLU A 74 -1.32 2.71 5.46
CA GLU A 74 -2.08 2.27 4.29
C GLU A 74 -1.71 0.85 3.87
N PHE A 75 -0.40 0.59 3.72
CA PHE A 75 0.10 -0.73 3.36
C PHE A 75 -0.28 -1.82 4.36
N LEU A 76 -0.21 -1.54 5.67
CA LEU A 76 -0.55 -2.52 6.70
C LEU A 76 -2.06 -2.81 6.75
N LEU A 77 -2.88 -1.79 6.57
CA LEU A 77 -4.35 -1.96 6.50
C LEU A 77 -4.75 -2.79 5.27
N GLU A 78 -4.19 -2.46 4.10
CA GLU A 78 -4.43 -3.22 2.87
C GLU A 78 -3.96 -4.67 3.00
N ALA A 79 -2.76 -4.90 3.53
CA ALA A 79 -2.23 -6.25 3.73
C ALA A 79 -3.10 -7.09 4.68
N LEU A 80 -3.58 -6.51 5.78
CA LEU A 80 -4.47 -7.20 6.71
C LEU A 80 -5.83 -7.48 6.05
N ASN A 81 -6.44 -6.49 5.39
CA ASN A 81 -7.71 -6.68 4.69
C ASN A 81 -7.62 -7.80 3.64
N ASN A 82 -6.57 -7.81 2.83
CA ASN A 82 -6.35 -8.88 1.85
C ASN A 82 -6.26 -10.27 2.50
N ILE A 83 -5.62 -10.41 3.67
CA ILE A 83 -5.58 -11.67 4.42
C ILE A 83 -6.99 -12.05 4.90
N LEU A 84 -7.72 -11.10 5.49
CA LEU A 84 -9.08 -11.34 6.01
C LEU A 84 -10.05 -11.73 4.89
N ASP A 85 -10.00 -11.05 3.75
CA ASP A 85 -10.82 -11.33 2.57
C ASP A 85 -10.52 -12.70 1.98
N THR A 86 -9.23 -13.07 1.88
CA THR A 86 -8.81 -14.40 1.44
C THR A 86 -9.37 -15.51 2.33
N LEU A 87 -9.50 -15.24 3.63
CA LEU A 87 -10.08 -16.14 4.62
C LEU A 87 -11.61 -16.04 4.71
N SER A 88 -12.25 -15.19 3.90
CA SER A 88 -13.69 -14.88 3.95
C SER A 88 -14.16 -14.42 5.33
N ILE A 89 -13.30 -13.69 6.05
CA ILE A 89 -13.59 -13.10 7.35
C ILE A 89 -14.08 -11.67 7.10
N LYS A 90 -15.39 -11.45 7.24
CA LYS A 90 -15.98 -10.11 7.15
C LYS A 90 -15.54 -9.25 8.33
N CYS A 91 -15.02 -8.06 8.05
CA CYS A 91 -14.76 -7.01 9.02
C CYS A 91 -15.42 -5.71 8.58
N ASP A 92 -15.97 -4.96 9.53
CA ASP A 92 -16.64 -3.68 9.25
C ASP A 92 -15.60 -2.56 9.12
N SER A 93 -14.54 -2.62 9.93
CA SER A 93 -13.45 -1.65 9.89
C SER A 93 -12.19 -2.18 10.57
N VAL A 94 -11.05 -1.61 10.20
CA VAL A 94 -9.76 -1.81 10.87
C VAL A 94 -9.18 -0.45 11.22
N ALA A 95 -8.96 -0.20 12.51
CA ALA A 95 -8.34 1.02 13.01
C ALA A 95 -6.83 0.83 13.19
N TYR A 96 -6.05 1.81 12.76
CA TYR A 96 -4.60 1.87 12.97
C TYR A 96 -4.26 2.77 14.15
N SER A 97 -3.40 2.31 15.05
CA SER A 97 -2.82 3.13 16.11
C SER A 97 -1.35 2.78 16.34
N ARG A 98 -0.51 3.79 16.60
CA ARG A 98 0.88 3.60 17.03
C ARG A 98 1.02 4.01 18.49
N LYS A 99 1.35 3.07 19.36
CA LYS A 99 1.48 3.30 20.82
C LYS A 99 2.68 2.54 21.37
N ARG A 100 3.52 3.22 22.16
CA ARG A 100 4.66 2.60 22.89
C ARG A 100 5.59 1.76 21.99
N GLY A 101 5.87 2.22 20.77
CA GLY A 101 6.72 1.49 19.82
C GLY A 101 6.07 0.25 19.20
N LEU A 102 4.75 0.10 19.33
CA LEU A 102 3.96 -0.94 18.68
C LEU A 102 2.98 -0.31 17.69
N ILE A 103 2.68 -1.04 16.63
CA ILE A 103 1.53 -0.77 15.77
C ILE A 103 0.41 -1.71 16.20
N ILE A 104 -0.75 -1.14 16.51
CA ILE A 104 -1.95 -1.88 16.88
C ILE A 104 -2.96 -1.71 15.76
N LEU A 105 -3.37 -2.83 15.18
CA LEU A 105 -4.47 -2.89 14.23
C LEU A 105 -5.68 -3.47 14.94
N THR A 106 -6.70 -2.64 15.14
CA THR A 106 -7.92 -3.04 15.84
C THR A 106 -9.00 -3.38 14.83
N VAL A 107 -9.36 -4.65 14.76
CA VAL A 107 -10.38 -5.18 13.86
C VAL A 107 -11.75 -5.13 14.54
N ASN A 108 -12.72 -4.51 13.88
CA ASN A 108 -14.13 -4.62 14.22
C ASN A 108 -14.78 -5.68 13.31
N SER A 109 -15.23 -6.78 13.90
CA SER A 109 -15.77 -7.93 13.15
C SER A 109 -16.81 -8.70 13.98
N PRO A 110 -17.96 -8.11 14.32
CA PRO A 110 -18.93 -8.71 15.24
C PRO A 110 -19.41 -10.08 14.74
N GLU A 111 -19.74 -10.21 13.44
CA GLU A 111 -20.24 -11.45 12.84
C GLU A 111 -19.18 -12.55 12.71
N SER A 112 -17.91 -12.17 12.52
CA SER A 112 -16.82 -13.10 12.21
C SER A 112 -15.79 -13.27 13.33
N LYS A 113 -16.03 -12.68 14.51
CA LYS A 113 -15.12 -12.64 15.66
C LYS A 113 -14.58 -14.01 16.05
N ASN A 114 -15.44 -15.01 16.17
CA ASN A 114 -15.03 -16.37 16.57
C ASN A 114 -14.11 -17.03 15.53
N ARG A 115 -14.33 -16.76 14.24
CA ARG A 115 -13.44 -17.25 13.16
C ARG A 115 -12.09 -16.55 13.21
N LEU A 116 -12.09 -15.23 13.42
CA LEU A 116 -10.87 -14.42 13.53
C LEU A 116 -10.02 -14.81 14.74
N ILE A 117 -10.62 -14.99 15.92
CA ILE A 117 -9.93 -15.49 17.10
C ILE A 117 -9.44 -16.92 16.84
N GLY A 118 -10.34 -17.78 16.34
CA GLY A 118 -10.09 -19.19 16.13
C GLY A 118 -9.91 -19.97 17.44
N LYS A 119 -9.63 -21.27 17.32
CA LYS A 119 -9.46 -22.15 18.49
C LYS A 119 -8.28 -21.67 19.35
N GLN A 120 -8.56 -21.29 20.60
CA GLN A 120 -7.55 -20.79 21.56
C GLN A 120 -6.71 -19.60 21.05
N GLY A 121 -7.27 -18.76 20.17
CA GLY A 121 -6.55 -17.61 19.62
C GLY A 121 -5.50 -17.98 18.57
N LYS A 122 -5.49 -19.20 18.03
CA LYS A 122 -4.47 -19.63 17.05
C LYS A 122 -4.59 -18.88 15.72
N THR A 123 -5.80 -18.61 15.24
CA THR A 123 -6.02 -17.93 13.96
C THR A 123 -5.49 -16.50 14.02
N ILE A 124 -5.87 -15.73 15.04
CA ILE A 124 -5.41 -14.34 15.17
C ILE A 124 -3.89 -14.24 15.32
N LYS A 125 -3.27 -15.17 16.07
CA LYS A 125 -1.80 -15.25 16.22
C LYS A 125 -1.11 -15.59 14.91
N ALA A 126 -1.68 -16.49 14.09
CA ALA A 126 -1.13 -16.83 12.80
C ALA A 126 -1.20 -15.65 11.82
N ILE A 127 -2.33 -14.94 11.78
CA ILE A 127 -2.50 -13.74 10.96
C ILE A 127 -1.52 -12.64 11.41
N GLU A 128 -1.41 -12.40 12.72
CA GLU A 128 -0.44 -11.44 13.28
C GLU A 128 1.00 -11.80 12.88
N TYR A 129 1.37 -13.07 12.97
CA TYR A 129 2.69 -13.55 12.56
C TYR A 129 2.96 -13.29 11.07
N LEU A 130 2.01 -13.64 10.20
CA LEU A 130 2.13 -13.41 8.76
C LEU A 130 2.27 -11.92 8.44
N LEU A 131 1.45 -11.08 9.07
CA LEU A 131 1.50 -9.64 8.86
C LEU A 131 2.84 -9.04 9.30
N ASN A 132 3.39 -9.48 10.44
CA ASN A 132 4.73 -9.07 10.88
C ASN A 132 5.81 -9.51 9.88
N LYS A 133 5.71 -10.69 9.28
CA LYS A 133 6.66 -11.15 8.24
C LYS A 133 6.56 -10.31 6.96
N ILE A 134 5.33 -10.00 6.52
CA ILE A 134 5.09 -9.12 5.38
C ILE A 134 5.68 -7.73 5.65
N ALA A 135 5.42 -7.16 6.81
CA ALA A 135 5.93 -5.86 7.24
C ALA A 135 7.47 -5.83 7.25
N LEU A 136 8.10 -6.81 7.88
CA LEU A 136 9.55 -6.93 7.94
C LEU A 136 10.17 -7.02 6.55
N SER A 137 9.57 -7.80 5.65
CA SER A 137 10.05 -7.94 4.27
C SER A 137 9.96 -6.63 3.47
N ASN A 138 9.17 -5.66 3.94
CA ASN A 138 9.01 -4.33 3.38
C ASN A 138 9.65 -3.24 4.26
N ASN A 139 10.65 -3.62 5.07
CA ASN A 139 11.46 -2.73 5.91
C ASN A 139 10.67 -1.98 7.01
N ILE A 140 9.49 -2.46 7.37
CA ILE A 140 8.72 -1.97 8.53
C ILE A 140 9.17 -2.79 9.74
N LYS A 141 10.10 -2.24 10.52
CA LYS A 141 10.76 -2.91 11.67
C LYS A 141 10.08 -2.60 13.00
N VAL A 142 8.74 -2.64 13.02
CA VAL A 142 7.94 -2.38 14.22
C VAL A 142 7.03 -3.57 14.45
N LYS A 143 6.91 -4.01 15.71
CA LYS A 143 6.02 -5.12 16.05
C LYS A 143 4.58 -4.67 15.85
N ILE A 144 3.84 -5.47 15.09
CA ILE A 144 2.41 -5.28 14.83
C ILE A 144 1.63 -6.25 15.70
N VAL A 145 0.59 -5.76 16.36
CA VAL A 145 -0.33 -6.55 17.18
C VAL A 145 -1.75 -6.36 16.67
N ILE A 146 -2.51 -7.44 16.58
CA ILE A 146 -3.92 -7.39 16.19
C ILE A 146 -4.80 -7.44 17.43
N SER A 147 -5.65 -6.43 17.59
CA SER A 147 -6.68 -6.37 18.62
C SER A 147 -8.05 -6.58 17.98
N ILE A 148 -9.00 -7.11 18.74
CA ILE A 148 -10.37 -7.31 18.29
C ILE A 148 -11.30 -6.58 19.25
N THR A 149 -12.15 -5.72 18.71
CA THR A 149 -13.21 -5.04 19.48
C THR A 149 -14.47 -5.92 19.47
N PRO A 150 -15.28 -5.91 20.54
CA PRO A 150 -16.60 -6.54 20.55
C PRO A 150 -17.48 -6.14 19.38
#